data_AF-A0A0E2NWE2-F1
#
_entry.id   AF-A0A0E2NWE2-F1
#
_cell.length_a   1.000
_cell.length_b   1.000
_cell.length_c   1.000
_cell.angle_alpha   90.00
_cell.angle_beta   90.00
_cell.angle_gamma   90.00
#
_symmetry.space_group_name_H-M   'P 1'
#
loop_
_entity.id
_entity.type
_entity.pdbx_description
1 polymer ?
#
loop_
_entity_poly.entity_id
_entity_poly.type
_entity_poly.pdbx_seq_one_letter_code
_entity_poly.pdbx_strand_id
1 'polypeptide(L)'
;MAFQTKIIGREALMRRLDELVPEANKAAAVAKLEVAREAASRIASRAPAGATGAYKDSIIGARQADMPAGERPVFGGNPSKDPDATAVYADFTWKFLEHGTAPHLIKGRNGKRLVFTARNGARVSVPSVNHPGSAAQPHIFYTWKAYRKAAKAKISRAISKAVKAATKGA
;
A
#
# COMPACT_ATOMS: atom_id res chain seq x y z
N MET A 1 -11.54 -21.78 -2.79
CA MET A 1 -10.54 -22.44 -1.93
C MET A 1 -9.25 -21.63 -1.95
N ALA A 2 -8.74 -21.20 -0.80
CA ALA A 2 -7.42 -20.59 -0.70
C ALA A 2 -6.44 -21.66 -0.18
N PHE A 3 -5.49 -22.09 -1.02
CA PHE A 3 -4.43 -22.99 -0.57
C PHE A 3 -3.49 -22.23 0.36
N GLN A 4 -3.52 -22.55 1.66
CA GLN A 4 -2.53 -22.07 2.61
C GLN A 4 -1.25 -22.91 2.48
N THR A 5 -0.35 -22.47 1.61
CA THR A 5 1.00 -23.07 1.51
C THR A 5 1.87 -22.55 2.65
N LYS A 6 2.28 -23.42 3.57
CA LYS A 6 3.26 -23.09 4.61
C LYS A 6 4.66 -23.11 3.99
N ILE A 7 5.32 -21.95 3.92
CA ILE A 7 6.73 -21.87 3.51
C ILE A 7 7.58 -22.41 4.67
N ILE A 8 8.05 -23.64 4.55
CA ILE A 8 8.95 -24.26 5.54
C ILE A 8 10.38 -23.77 5.27
N GLY A 9 11.13 -23.45 6.32
CA GLY A 9 12.58 -23.18 6.22
C GLY A 9 13.00 -21.76 5.83
N ARG A 10 12.06 -20.82 5.62
CA ARG A 10 12.41 -19.39 5.36
C ARG A 10 13.28 -18.81 6.48
N GLU A 11 12.92 -19.04 7.73
CA GLU A 11 13.66 -18.51 8.89
C GLU A 11 15.07 -19.08 8.97
N ALA A 12 15.23 -20.40 8.81
CA ALA A 12 16.53 -21.05 8.79
C ALA A 12 17.42 -20.57 7.62
N LEU A 13 16.82 -20.35 6.44
CA LEU A 13 17.52 -19.78 5.30
C LEU A 13 17.97 -18.35 5.56
N MET A 14 17.07 -17.49 6.07
CA MET A 14 17.41 -16.11 6.39
C MET A 14 18.52 -16.03 7.44
N ARG A 15 18.47 -16.89 8.48
CA ARG A 15 19.52 -16.96 9.50
C ARG A 15 20.88 -17.34 8.92
N ARG A 16 20.94 -18.37 8.07
CA ARG A 16 22.18 -18.75 7.38
C ARG A 16 22.68 -17.66 6.43
N LEU A 17 21.76 -16.96 5.77
CA LEU A 17 22.12 -15.85 4.88
C LEU A 17 22.70 -14.67 5.69
N ASP A 18 22.16 -14.38 6.87
CA ASP A 18 22.72 -13.41 7.82
C ASP A 18 24.09 -13.82 8.35
N GLU A 19 24.28 -15.11 8.67
CA GLU A 19 25.55 -15.67 9.13
C GLU A 19 26.64 -15.58 8.03
N LEU A 20 26.28 -15.82 6.77
CA LEU A 20 27.23 -15.91 5.65
C LEU A 20 27.47 -14.57 4.93
N VAL A 21 26.42 -13.76 4.75
CA VAL A 21 26.45 -12.52 3.96
C VAL A 21 25.50 -11.47 4.56
N PRO A 22 25.81 -10.91 5.75
CA PRO A 22 24.94 -9.93 6.41
C PRO A 22 24.73 -8.66 5.56
N GLU A 23 25.72 -8.31 4.74
CA GLU A 23 25.65 -7.18 3.80
C GLU A 23 24.59 -7.39 2.70
N ALA A 24 24.25 -8.64 2.35
CA ALA A 24 23.20 -8.91 1.37
C ALA A 24 21.81 -8.56 1.91
N ASN A 25 21.55 -8.80 3.20
CA ASN A 25 20.28 -8.45 3.81
C ASN A 25 20.12 -6.93 3.97
N LYS A 26 21.18 -6.22 4.36
CA LYS A 26 21.20 -4.74 4.37
C LYS A 26 20.93 -4.18 2.98
N ALA A 27 21.62 -4.69 1.95
CA ALA A 27 21.41 -4.26 0.56
C ALA A 27 19.98 -4.55 0.08
N ALA A 28 19.41 -5.70 0.46
CA ALA A 28 18.03 -6.04 0.16
C ALA A 28 17.05 -5.08 0.84
N ALA A 29 17.27 -4.72 2.11
CA ALA A 29 16.43 -3.78 2.85
C ALA A 29 16.42 -2.38 2.21
N VAL A 30 17.59 -1.88 1.78
CA VAL A 30 17.69 -0.62 1.03
C VAL A 30 16.93 -0.70 -0.29
N ALA A 31 17.14 -1.78 -1.06
CA ALA A 31 16.46 -1.96 -2.34
C ALA A 31 14.93 -2.09 -2.19
N LYS A 32 14.43 -2.76 -1.14
CA LYS A 32 13.00 -2.84 -0.82
C LYS A 32 12.41 -1.45 -0.58
N LEU A 33 13.10 -0.62 0.21
CA LEU A 33 12.66 0.76 0.51
C LEU A 33 12.61 1.62 -0.74
N GLU A 34 13.65 1.57 -1.57
CA GLU A 34 13.67 2.29 -2.85
C GLU A 34 12.53 1.84 -3.77
N VAL A 35 12.30 0.52 -3.88
CA VAL A 35 11.22 -0.03 -4.69
C VAL A 35 9.86 0.45 -4.21
N ALA A 36 9.64 0.52 -2.90
CA ALA A 36 8.38 1.03 -2.34
C ALA A 36 8.20 2.53 -2.62
N ARG A 37 9.24 3.34 -2.45
CA ARG A 37 9.19 4.78 -2.78
C ARG A 37 8.91 5.00 -4.26
N GLU A 38 9.57 4.24 -5.13
CA GLU A 38 9.34 4.30 -6.57
C GLU A 38 7.94 3.84 -6.95
N ALA A 39 7.43 2.76 -6.32
CA ALA A 39 6.05 2.31 -6.51
C ALA A 39 5.05 3.38 -6.07
N ALA A 40 5.25 4.00 -4.90
CA ALA A 40 4.43 5.10 -4.39
C ALA A 40 4.40 6.28 -5.38
N SER A 41 5.56 6.73 -5.87
CA SER A 41 5.65 7.80 -6.88
C SER A 41 4.93 7.45 -8.20
N ARG A 42 5.07 6.20 -8.69
CA ARG A 42 4.38 5.73 -9.90
C ARG A 42 2.86 5.66 -9.72
N ILE A 43 2.40 5.33 -8.51
CA ILE A 43 0.97 5.29 -8.16
C ILE A 43 0.44 6.72 -8.01
N ALA A 44 1.13 7.58 -7.27
CA ALA A 44 0.75 8.98 -7.04
C ALA A 44 0.65 9.79 -8.35
N SER A 45 1.53 9.53 -9.33
CA SER A 45 1.46 10.19 -10.64
C SER A 45 0.20 9.83 -11.45
N ARG A 46 -0.37 8.64 -11.23
CA ARG A 46 -1.62 8.17 -11.88
C ARG A 46 -2.86 8.38 -11.03
N ALA A 47 -2.69 8.67 -9.75
CA ALA A 47 -3.78 8.93 -8.84
C ALA A 47 -4.58 10.15 -9.31
N PRO A 48 -5.89 10.19 -9.05
CA PRO A 48 -6.68 11.39 -9.27
C PRO A 48 -6.24 12.52 -8.34
N ALA A 49 -6.07 13.71 -8.88
CA ALA A 49 -5.94 14.93 -8.10
C ALA A 49 -7.36 15.47 -7.89
N GLY A 50 -7.93 15.26 -6.70
CA GLY A 50 -9.13 15.99 -6.30
C GLY A 50 -8.85 17.50 -6.20
N ALA A 51 -9.81 18.28 -5.71
CA ALA A 51 -9.67 19.74 -5.62
C ALA A 51 -8.45 20.22 -4.81
N THR A 52 -8.02 19.44 -3.81
CA THR A 52 -6.93 19.81 -2.89
C THR A 52 -5.63 19.04 -3.12
N GLY A 53 -5.62 17.99 -3.96
CA GLY A 53 -4.45 17.11 -4.13
C GLY A 53 -4.11 16.19 -2.95
N ALA A 54 -4.72 16.38 -1.76
CA ALA A 54 -4.36 15.69 -0.52
C ALA A 54 -4.25 14.16 -0.61
N TYR A 55 -5.10 13.52 -1.43
CA TYR A 55 -5.01 12.08 -1.67
C TYR A 55 -3.68 11.66 -2.31
N LYS A 56 -3.21 12.41 -3.31
CA LYS A 56 -1.92 12.14 -3.97
C LYS A 56 -0.77 12.21 -2.98
N ASP A 57 -0.80 13.23 -2.13
CA ASP A 57 0.24 13.50 -1.15
C ASP A 57 0.26 12.45 -0.02
N SER A 58 -0.86 11.77 0.22
CA SER A 58 -0.94 10.66 1.19
C SER A 58 -0.23 9.38 0.74
N ILE A 59 0.10 9.24 -0.56
CA ILE A 59 0.68 8.00 -1.10
C ILE A 59 2.19 7.99 -0.85
N ILE A 60 2.63 7.15 0.10
CA ILE A 60 4.03 7.06 0.53
C ILE A 60 4.55 5.63 0.50
N GLY A 61 5.84 5.47 0.21
CA GLY A 61 6.56 4.20 0.31
C GLY A 61 7.47 4.22 1.53
N ALA A 62 7.16 3.38 2.53
CA ALA A 62 7.83 3.42 3.83
C ALA A 62 8.01 2.02 4.43
N ARG A 63 8.87 1.91 5.46
CA ARG A 63 8.94 0.70 6.27
C ARG A 63 7.74 0.63 7.19
N GLN A 64 7.31 -0.58 7.49
CA GLN A 64 6.21 -0.80 8.42
C GLN A 64 6.54 -0.33 9.84
N ALA A 65 7.81 -0.41 10.24
CA ALA A 65 8.29 0.09 11.53
C ALA A 65 8.14 1.61 11.66
N ASP A 66 8.33 2.35 10.56
CA ASP A 66 8.29 3.81 10.52
C ASP A 66 6.84 4.35 10.55
N MET A 67 5.85 3.51 10.26
CA MET A 67 4.45 3.90 10.26
C MET A 67 3.88 3.92 11.69
N PRO A 68 3.16 4.99 12.08
CA PRO A 68 2.53 5.06 13.39
C PRO A 68 1.50 3.94 13.55
N ALA A 69 1.31 3.44 14.78
CA ALA A 69 0.60 2.21 15.07
C ALA A 69 -0.85 2.15 14.52
N GLY A 70 -1.49 3.29 14.21
CA GLY A 70 -2.82 3.39 13.61
C GLY A 70 -2.86 3.53 12.07
N GLU A 71 -1.75 3.87 11.41
CA GLU A 71 -1.66 4.02 9.95
C GLU A 71 -1.00 2.80 9.28
N ARG A 72 -1.09 1.65 9.94
CA ARG A 72 -0.60 0.35 9.44
C ARG A 72 -1.73 -0.48 8.84
N PRO A 73 -2.52 -0.03 7.83
CA PRO A 73 -3.51 -0.90 7.22
C PRO A 73 -2.78 -1.86 6.27
N VAL A 74 -2.02 -2.80 6.82
CA VAL A 74 -1.89 -4.09 6.15
C VAL A 74 -3.28 -4.69 6.23
N PHE A 75 -3.96 -4.81 5.09
CA PHE A 75 -5.21 -5.56 5.00
C PHE A 75 -5.00 -6.92 5.72
N GLY A 76 -5.67 -7.12 6.86
CA GLY A 76 -5.49 -8.31 7.70
C GLY A 76 -4.88 -8.07 9.09
N GLY A 77 -4.57 -6.83 9.47
CA GLY A 77 -4.34 -6.41 10.88
C GLY A 77 -3.07 -6.90 11.57
N ASN A 78 -2.41 -7.92 11.02
CA ASN A 78 -1.19 -8.47 11.61
C ASN A 78 0.05 -7.76 11.03
N PRO A 79 0.87 -7.11 11.87
CA PRO A 79 2.11 -6.56 11.41
C PRO A 79 3.04 -7.66 10.90
N SER A 80 3.83 -7.36 9.86
CA SER A 80 4.87 -8.27 9.43
C SER A 80 5.87 -8.48 10.58
N LYS A 81 6.30 -9.72 10.79
CA LYS A 81 7.39 -10.05 11.72
C LYS A 81 8.77 -9.70 11.14
N ASP A 82 8.84 -9.35 9.86
CA ASP A 82 10.07 -8.94 9.18
C ASP A 82 10.36 -7.46 9.49
N PRO A 83 11.50 -7.14 10.14
CA PRO A 83 11.83 -5.76 10.54
C PRO A 83 12.01 -4.82 9.34
N ASP A 84 12.39 -5.36 8.17
CA ASP A 84 12.57 -4.61 6.92
C ASP A 84 11.35 -4.69 6.00
N ALA A 85 10.18 -5.08 6.55
CA ALA A 85 8.93 -5.06 5.82
C ALA A 85 8.64 -3.64 5.32
N THR A 86 8.51 -3.51 4.00
CA THR A 86 8.27 -2.23 3.34
C THR A 86 7.01 -2.35 2.48
N ALA A 87 6.17 -1.33 2.50
CA ALA A 87 4.94 -1.28 1.71
C ALA A 87 4.67 0.13 1.17
N VAL A 88 3.63 0.23 0.32
CA VAL A 88 3.04 1.50 -0.09
C VAL A 88 1.82 1.74 0.79
N TYR A 89 1.73 2.93 1.37
CA TYR A 89 0.65 3.39 2.23
C TYR A 89 -0.07 4.55 1.55
N ALA A 90 -1.36 4.68 1.80
CA ALA A 90 -2.22 5.74 1.26
C ALA A 90 -3.46 5.88 2.14
N ASP A 91 -4.11 7.05 2.09
CA ASP A 91 -5.39 7.28 2.76
C ASP A 91 -6.44 6.25 2.32
N PHE A 92 -7.28 5.78 3.25
CA PHE A 92 -8.30 4.75 3.01
C PHE A 92 -9.25 5.06 1.83
N THR A 93 -9.39 6.34 1.48
CA THR A 93 -10.10 6.81 0.28
C THR A 93 -9.66 6.09 -1.00
N TRP A 94 -8.41 5.60 -1.06
CA TRP A 94 -7.89 4.83 -2.19
C TRP A 94 -8.80 3.68 -2.60
N LYS A 95 -9.43 3.00 -1.63
CA LYS A 95 -10.28 1.82 -1.89
C LYS A 95 -11.50 2.19 -2.73
N PHE A 96 -12.10 3.34 -2.43
CA PHE A 96 -13.26 3.84 -3.16
C PHE A 96 -12.87 4.41 -4.52
N LEU A 97 -11.67 5.02 -4.63
CA LEU A 97 -11.17 5.52 -5.90
C LEU A 97 -10.77 4.38 -6.85
N GLU A 98 -10.04 3.38 -6.37
CA GLU A 98 -9.56 2.24 -7.18
C GLU A 98 -10.73 1.43 -7.76
N HIS A 99 -11.80 1.23 -6.98
CA HIS A 99 -12.90 0.34 -7.35
C HIS A 99 -14.19 1.06 -7.76
N GLY A 100 -14.30 2.36 -7.49
CA GLY A 100 -15.56 3.09 -7.61
C GLY A 100 -16.56 2.70 -6.53
N THR A 101 -17.75 3.28 -6.61
CA THR A 101 -18.88 2.97 -5.73
C THR A 101 -20.14 2.76 -6.55
N ALA A 102 -20.96 1.78 -6.17
CA ALA A 102 -22.24 1.53 -6.85
C ALA A 102 -23.28 2.61 -6.48
N PRO A 103 -24.26 2.88 -7.37
CA PRO A 103 -25.42 3.67 -7.03
C PRO A 103 -26.15 3.04 -5.83
N HIS A 104 -26.43 3.84 -4.81
CA HIS A 104 -27.13 3.37 -3.61
C HIS A 104 -27.87 4.50 -2.90
N LEU A 105 -28.85 4.10 -2.09
CA LEU A 105 -29.66 5.02 -1.32
C LEU A 105 -29.16 5.03 0.13
N ILE A 106 -28.66 6.17 0.57
CA ILE A 106 -28.18 6.39 1.94
C ILE A 106 -29.39 6.70 2.80
N LYS A 107 -29.58 5.94 3.88
CA LYS A 107 -30.63 6.16 4.89
C LYS A 107 -29.99 6.40 6.25
N GLY A 108 -30.64 7.21 7.08
CA GLY A 108 -30.16 7.40 8.44
C GLY A 108 -30.34 6.13 9.28
N ARG A 109 -29.39 5.90 10.19
CA ARG A 109 -29.39 4.74 11.08
C ARG A 109 -30.64 4.77 11.96
N ASN A 110 -31.32 3.62 12.09
CA ASN A 110 -32.54 3.45 12.89
C ASN A 110 -33.68 4.41 12.52
N GLY A 111 -33.83 4.75 11.24
CA GLY A 111 -34.93 5.62 10.76
C GLY A 111 -34.75 7.11 11.09
N LYS A 112 -33.62 7.52 11.67
CA LYS A 112 -33.29 8.93 11.87
C LYS A 112 -33.13 9.63 10.52
N ARG A 113 -33.41 10.94 10.49
CA ARG A 113 -33.18 11.76 9.29
C ARG A 113 -31.69 12.01 9.11
N LEU A 114 -31.24 12.02 7.86
CA LEU A 114 -29.89 12.47 7.50
C LEU A 114 -29.86 14.00 7.60
N VAL A 115 -28.84 14.53 8.27
CA VAL A 115 -28.64 15.96 8.43
C VAL A 115 -27.26 16.33 7.90
N PHE A 116 -27.23 17.20 6.89
CA PHE A 116 -25.99 17.71 6.30
C PHE A 116 -26.17 19.16 5.85
N THR A 117 -25.06 19.85 5.66
CA THR A 117 -25.04 21.23 5.17
C THR A 117 -24.99 21.20 3.65
N ALA A 118 -25.96 21.83 2.99
CA ALA A 118 -25.95 21.99 1.54
C ALA A 118 -24.91 23.04 1.11
N ARG A 119 -24.62 23.09 -0.19
CA ARG A 119 -23.63 24.01 -0.77
C ARG A 119 -23.92 25.49 -0.49
N ASN A 120 -25.19 25.86 -0.28
CA ASN A 120 -25.63 27.21 0.07
C ASN A 120 -25.59 27.50 1.59
N GLY A 121 -25.01 26.63 2.40
CA GLY A 121 -24.96 26.77 3.86
C GLY A 121 -26.25 26.37 4.58
N ALA A 122 -27.34 26.06 3.86
CA ALA A 122 -28.59 25.65 4.48
C ALA A 122 -28.47 24.24 5.06
N ARG A 123 -29.07 24.03 6.23
CA ARG A 123 -29.14 22.72 6.87
C ARG A 123 -30.27 21.91 6.25
N VAL A 124 -29.93 20.81 5.57
CA VAL A 124 -30.89 19.92 4.92
C VAL A 124 -31.12 18.71 5.81
N SER A 125 -32.39 18.38 6.04
CA SER A 125 -32.84 17.21 6.79
C SER A 125 -33.76 16.38 5.91
N VAL A 126 -33.30 15.21 5.47
CA VAL A 126 -34.04 14.32 4.54
C VAL A 126 -34.04 12.87 5.05
N PRO A 127 -35.08 12.08 4.74
CA PRO A 127 -35.13 10.68 5.16
C PRO A 127 -34.06 9.83 4.44
N SER A 128 -33.70 10.21 3.21
CA SER A 128 -32.69 9.53 2.42
C SER A 128 -32.05 10.43 1.38
N VAL A 129 -30.84 10.06 0.95
CA VAL A 129 -30.13 10.68 -0.20
C VAL A 129 -29.85 9.60 -1.23
N ASN A 130 -30.12 9.90 -2.50
CA ASN A 130 -29.73 9.03 -3.61
C ASN A 130 -28.29 9.37 -4.03
N HIS A 131 -27.36 8.44 -3.83
CA HIS A 131 -25.99 8.59 -4.28
C HIS A 131 -25.82 7.86 -5.62
N PRO A 132 -25.50 8.56 -6.72
CA PRO A 132 -25.42 7.97 -8.06
C PRO A 132 -24.26 7.00 -8.24
N GLY A 133 -23.37 6.90 -7.25
CA GLY A 133 -22.13 6.12 -7.34
C GLY A 133 -21.00 6.94 -7.94
N SER A 134 -19.85 6.30 -8.09
CA SER A 134 -18.66 6.89 -8.70
C SER A 134 -17.99 5.86 -9.60
N ALA A 135 -17.53 6.30 -10.78
CA ALA A 135 -16.74 5.45 -11.66
C ALA A 135 -15.38 5.09 -11.01
N ALA A 136 -14.91 3.88 -11.28
CA ALA A 136 -13.60 3.44 -10.83
C ALA A 136 -12.48 4.23 -11.52
N GLN A 137 -11.46 4.59 -10.75
CA GLN A 137 -10.25 5.27 -11.19
C GLN A 137 -9.04 4.41 -10.84
N PRO A 138 -8.79 3.31 -11.57
CA PRO A 138 -7.76 2.35 -11.25
C PRO A 138 -6.35 2.93 -11.43
N HIS A 139 -5.54 2.93 -10.37
CA HIS A 139 -4.21 3.52 -10.35
C HIS A 139 -3.23 2.80 -9.42
N ILE A 140 -3.68 1.95 -8.49
CA ILE A 140 -2.80 1.20 -7.57
C ILE A 140 -2.40 -0.15 -8.18
N PHE A 141 -3.37 -1.05 -8.39
CA PHE A 141 -3.04 -2.44 -8.68
C PHE A 141 -2.51 -2.63 -10.10
N TYR A 142 -3.03 -1.87 -11.07
CA TYR A 142 -2.54 -1.89 -12.44
C TYR A 142 -1.10 -1.36 -12.54
N THR A 143 -0.82 -0.26 -11.82
CA THR A 143 0.53 0.31 -11.75
C THR A 143 1.51 -0.65 -11.10
N TRP A 144 1.12 -1.26 -9.97
CA TRP A 144 1.93 -2.29 -9.33
C TRP A 144 2.16 -3.49 -10.25
N LYS A 145 1.11 -3.99 -10.91
CA LYS A 145 1.21 -5.12 -11.84
C LYS A 145 2.22 -4.86 -12.95
N ALA A 146 2.20 -3.66 -13.54
CA ALA A 146 3.15 -3.26 -14.57
C ALA A 146 4.59 -3.13 -14.03
N TYR A 147 4.75 -2.57 -12.82
CA TYR A 147 6.07 -2.32 -12.22
C TYR A 147 6.69 -3.55 -11.53
N ARG A 148 5.88 -4.54 -11.13
CA ARG A 148 6.28 -5.68 -10.28
C ARG A 148 7.50 -6.44 -10.80
N LYS A 149 7.61 -6.62 -12.11
CA LYS A 149 8.75 -7.33 -12.72
C LYS A 149 10.06 -6.55 -12.51
N ALA A 150 10.04 -5.25 -12.77
CA ALA A 150 11.20 -4.38 -12.58
C ALA A 150 11.59 -4.26 -11.10
N ALA A 151 10.60 -4.11 -10.22
CA ALA A 151 10.79 -4.11 -8.77
C ALA A 151 11.53 -5.36 -8.27
N LYS A 152 11.07 -6.55 -8.67
CA LYS A 152 11.72 -7.82 -8.32
C LYS A 152 13.15 -7.91 -8.86
N ALA A 153 13.37 -7.48 -10.10
CA ALA A 153 14.71 -7.47 -10.70
C ALA A 153 15.67 -6.53 -9.95
N LYS A 154 15.21 -5.36 -9.51
CA LYS A 154 16.01 -4.39 -8.74
C LYS A 154 16.48 -5.00 -7.41
N ILE A 155 15.57 -5.63 -6.67
CA ILE A 155 15.90 -6.31 -5.40
C ILE A 155 16.89 -7.46 -5.65
N SER A 156 16.62 -8.31 -6.65
CA SER A 156 17.51 -9.43 -6.97
C SER A 156 18.91 -8.98 -7.34
N ARG A 157 19.05 -7.91 -8.14
CA ARG A 157 20.36 -7.36 -8.54
C ARG A 157 21.12 -6.80 -7.33
N ALA A 158 20.44 -6.13 -6.40
CA ALA A 158 21.06 -5.64 -5.18
C ALA A 158 21.63 -6.78 -4.33
N ILE A 159 20.86 -7.85 -4.15
CA ILE A 159 21.30 -9.06 -3.46
C ILE A 159 22.50 -9.69 -4.17
N SER A 160 22.41 -9.95 -5.49
CA SER A 160 23.50 -10.57 -6.25
C SER A 160 24.78 -9.73 -6.23
N LYS A 161 24.67 -8.39 -6.27
CA LYS A 161 25.81 -7.48 -6.17
C LYS A 161 26.47 -7.59 -4.79
N ALA A 162 25.69 -7.62 -3.72
CA ALA A 162 26.20 -7.75 -2.36
C ALA A 162 26.88 -9.11 -2.13
N VAL A 163 26.27 -10.20 -2.59
CA VAL A 163 26.86 -11.55 -2.53
C VAL A 163 28.18 -11.60 -3.29
N LYS A 164 28.23 -11.08 -4.52
CA LYS A 164 29.46 -11.07 -5.33
C LYS A 164 30.58 -10.24 -4.69
N ALA A 165 30.24 -9.15 -4.02
CA ALA A 165 31.20 -8.33 -3.30
C ALA A 165 31.78 -9.09 -2.08
N ALA A 166 30.92 -9.77 -1.32
CA ALA A 166 31.35 -10.58 -0.18
C ALA A 166 32.28 -11.73 -0.60
N THR A 167 31.95 -12.44 -1.70
CA THR A 167 32.79 -13.54 -2.21
C THR A 167 34.13 -13.09 -2.82
N LYS A 168 34.29 -11.80 -3.12
CA LYS A 168 35.55 -11.23 -3.63
C LYS A 168 36.45 -10.66 -2.53
N GLY A 169 35.87 -10.40 -1.35
CA GLY A 169 36.59 -9.91 -0.17
C GLY A 169 36.97 -11.00 0.82
N ALA A 170 36.52 -12.24 0.59
CA ALA A 170 36.97 -13.46 1.25
C ALA A 170 38.00 -14.17 0.37
#